data_AF-A0A8S1BZH5-F1
#
_entry.id   AF-A0A8S1BZH5-F1
#
_cell.length_a   1.000
_cell.length_b   1.000
_cell.length_c   1.000
_cell.angle_alpha   90.00
_cell.angle_beta   90.00
_cell.angle_gamma   90.00
#
_symmetry.space_group_name_H-M   'P 1'
#
loop_
_entity.id
_entity.type
_entity.pdbx_description
1 polymer ?
#
loop_
_entity_poly.entity_id
_entity_poly.type
_entity_poly.pdbx_seq_one_letter_code
_entity_poly.pdbx_strand_id
1 'polypeptide(L)'
;MRTSNSDRLTSFGGQDLCRIPRAAHTTAPARMWEWAYVGINASVPGDGGPECAAYLSKRVIWIETVYTSVIASLLIAWGWRRLTFYQPPDYKVPTPHRPIYSQQQLQTRTYLLLLYSFIWGVEVGFKFASQTVLYLLNPCHIVTLIQLYLLAAPPSKTASGWFRLHLNYLNGAILAFVFPVTDSRQLPFETVTYWLQHSMMLIVPAYLIKIKGVYTVESARDFSWNALAYGFILLYHFIVLSFVGRPFEVNLNHMLCPLPADPFNGQWYRSAAVIHEALLCPLCSKMMCLFQGFINKGDSYEIACAKDENQTSDKTSLHGGAKEENGSAMTGHPHAE
;
A
#
# COMPACT_ATOMS: atom_id res chain seq x y z
N MET A 1 -1.92 -32.34 -81.31
CA MET A 1 -2.83 -31.26 -81.73
C MET A 1 -4.21 -31.57 -81.15
N ARG A 2 -4.84 -30.57 -80.49
CA ARG A 2 -6.29 -30.28 -80.33
C ARG A 2 -7.28 -31.37 -80.80
N THR A 3 -8.33 -31.79 -80.07
CA THR A 3 -9.36 -31.00 -79.37
C THR A 3 -10.36 -31.89 -78.58
N SER A 4 -10.93 -31.31 -77.51
CA SER A 4 -12.36 -31.32 -77.08
C SER A 4 -13.07 -32.66 -76.81
N ASN A 5 -13.42 -33.09 -75.58
CA ASN A 5 -14.24 -32.52 -74.49
C ASN A 5 -15.75 -32.87 -74.58
N SER A 6 -16.31 -33.26 -73.41
CA SER A 6 -17.71 -33.44 -73.02
C SER A 6 -18.21 -34.88 -72.86
N ASP A 7 -18.15 -35.38 -71.62
CA ASP A 7 -19.22 -36.24 -71.10
C ASP A 7 -19.59 -35.85 -69.66
N ARG A 8 -20.88 -36.00 -69.40
CA ARG A 8 -21.67 -35.38 -68.33
C ARG A 8 -21.99 -36.42 -67.25
N LEU A 9 -22.31 -35.90 -66.05
CA LEU A 9 -23.04 -36.53 -64.92
C LEU A 9 -22.19 -37.29 -63.89
N THR A 10 -22.19 -36.81 -62.65
CA THR A 10 -23.02 -37.40 -61.57
C THR A 10 -22.94 -36.58 -60.28
N SER A 11 -24.07 -36.58 -59.58
CA SER A 11 -24.35 -35.90 -58.31
C SER A 11 -23.82 -36.69 -57.13
N PHE A 12 -23.11 -36.02 -56.22
CA PHE A 12 -22.93 -36.32 -54.79
C PHE A 12 -22.67 -34.94 -54.14
N GLY A 13 -23.41 -34.42 -53.16
CA GLY A 13 -23.83 -35.04 -51.91
C GLY A 13 -22.76 -34.78 -50.85
N GLY A 14 -22.93 -33.76 -50.00
CA GLY A 14 -22.11 -33.57 -48.79
C GLY A 14 -21.62 -32.15 -48.54
N GLN A 15 -22.36 -31.41 -47.70
CA GLN A 15 -21.94 -30.19 -47.03
C GLN A 15 -20.79 -30.52 -46.06
N ASP A 16 -19.66 -29.79 -46.09
CA ASP A 16 -18.75 -29.64 -44.92
C ASP A 16 -17.60 -28.66 -45.20
N LEU A 17 -17.88 -27.39 -45.50
CA LEU A 17 -16.85 -26.34 -45.55
C LEU A 17 -17.39 -25.00 -45.03
N CYS A 18 -17.68 -24.93 -43.73
CA CYS A 18 -17.61 -23.71 -42.92
C CYS A 18 -17.90 -24.03 -41.44
N ARG A 19 -16.94 -24.65 -40.74
CA ARG A 19 -16.93 -24.61 -39.27
C ARG A 19 -16.14 -23.38 -38.84
N ILE A 20 -16.83 -22.25 -38.75
CA ILE A 20 -16.38 -21.14 -37.91
C ILE A 20 -16.20 -21.71 -36.50
N PRO A 21 -15.05 -21.55 -35.83
CA PRO A 21 -14.92 -22.01 -34.47
C PRO A 21 -15.99 -21.30 -33.64
N ARG A 22 -16.89 -22.08 -33.03
CA ARG A 22 -17.78 -21.57 -31.98
C ARG A 22 -16.87 -20.93 -30.94
N ALA A 23 -16.90 -19.60 -30.85
CA ALA A 23 -16.39 -18.88 -29.71
C ALA A 23 -16.97 -19.60 -28.48
N ALA A 24 -16.08 -20.14 -27.63
CA ALA A 24 -16.47 -20.67 -26.35
C ALA A 24 -17.36 -19.61 -25.69
N HIS A 25 -18.56 -19.99 -25.29
CA HIS A 25 -19.47 -19.12 -24.58
C HIS A 25 -18.79 -18.70 -23.26
N THR A 26 -18.05 -17.60 -23.30
CA THR A 26 -17.66 -16.85 -22.10
C THR A 26 -18.96 -16.33 -21.50
N THR A 27 -19.26 -16.79 -20.29
CA THR A 27 -20.45 -16.41 -19.53
C THR A 27 -20.52 -14.89 -19.42
N ALA A 28 -21.69 -14.28 -19.63
CA ALA A 28 -21.94 -12.83 -19.56
C ALA A 28 -21.19 -12.03 -18.44
N PRO A 29 -20.99 -12.54 -17.20
CA PRO A 29 -20.17 -11.84 -16.19
C PRO A 29 -18.70 -11.64 -16.55
N ALA A 30 -18.11 -12.50 -17.39
CA ALA A 30 -16.70 -12.34 -17.84
C ALA A 30 -16.54 -11.10 -18.73
N ARG A 31 -17.53 -10.80 -19.60
CA ARG A 31 -17.49 -9.63 -20.49
C ARG A 31 -17.60 -8.30 -19.75
N MET A 32 -18.17 -8.28 -18.55
CA MET A 32 -18.36 -7.04 -17.76
C MET A 32 -17.04 -6.47 -17.22
N TRP A 33 -16.02 -7.31 -17.03
CA TRP A 33 -14.76 -6.93 -16.38
C TRP A 33 -13.58 -6.85 -17.33
N GLU A 34 -13.77 -7.07 -18.63
CA GLU A 34 -12.70 -7.12 -19.63
C GLU A 34 -11.85 -5.85 -19.65
N TRP A 35 -12.47 -4.68 -19.49
CA TRP A 35 -11.79 -3.38 -19.41
C TRP A 35 -10.75 -3.29 -18.28
N ALA A 36 -10.80 -4.18 -17.29
CA ALA A 36 -9.90 -4.15 -16.14
C ALA A 36 -8.63 -5.01 -16.31
N TYR A 37 -8.62 -5.97 -17.23
CA TYR A 37 -7.52 -6.95 -17.32
C TYR A 37 -7.18 -7.46 -18.74
N VAL A 38 -7.99 -7.18 -19.76
CA VAL A 38 -7.75 -7.70 -21.12
C VAL A 38 -6.48 -7.14 -21.76
N GLY A 39 -6.03 -5.96 -21.36
CA GLY A 39 -4.80 -5.37 -21.89
C GLY A 39 -3.51 -5.91 -21.30
N ILE A 40 -3.57 -6.94 -20.45
CA ILE A 40 -2.38 -7.55 -19.85
C ILE A 40 -1.64 -8.36 -20.90
N ASN A 41 -0.37 -8.03 -21.08
CA ASN A 41 0.47 -8.65 -22.10
C ASN A 41 1.26 -9.82 -21.52
N ALA A 42 0.76 -11.04 -21.69
CA ALA A 42 1.46 -12.26 -21.27
C ALA A 42 2.82 -12.49 -21.98
N SER A 43 3.12 -11.74 -23.05
CA SER A 43 4.42 -11.78 -23.73
C SER A 43 5.51 -11.04 -22.96
N VAL A 44 5.14 -10.12 -22.06
CA VAL A 44 6.08 -9.42 -21.18
C VAL A 44 6.33 -10.30 -19.96
N PRO A 45 7.57 -10.76 -19.73
CA PRO A 45 7.88 -11.63 -18.60
C PRO A 45 7.52 -10.98 -17.26
N GLY A 46 6.68 -11.65 -16.48
CA GLY A 46 6.29 -11.19 -15.16
C GLY A 46 5.05 -10.30 -15.12
N ASP A 47 4.40 -9.98 -16.24
CA ASP A 47 3.12 -9.25 -16.25
C ASP A 47 1.92 -10.16 -15.93
N GLY A 48 1.92 -11.40 -16.40
CA GLY A 48 0.82 -12.33 -16.13
C GLY A 48 0.71 -13.46 -17.14
N GLY A 49 -0.50 -13.96 -17.32
CA GLY A 49 -0.85 -15.04 -18.22
C GLY A 49 -0.86 -16.44 -17.58
N PRO A 50 -1.22 -17.46 -18.38
CA PRO A 50 -1.48 -18.81 -17.87
C PRO A 50 -0.24 -19.45 -17.25
N GLU A 51 0.93 -19.23 -17.86
CA GLU A 51 2.20 -19.75 -17.36
C GLU A 51 2.56 -19.13 -16.00
N CYS A 52 2.39 -17.82 -15.86
CA CYS A 52 2.61 -17.13 -14.59
C CYS A 52 1.61 -17.60 -13.51
N ALA A 53 0.32 -17.74 -13.86
CA ALA A 53 -0.71 -18.23 -12.94
C ALA A 53 -0.54 -19.71 -12.53
N ALA A 54 0.15 -20.49 -13.37
CA ALA A 54 0.50 -21.89 -13.14
C ALA A 54 1.90 -22.09 -12.52
N TYR A 55 2.69 -21.02 -12.35
CA TYR A 55 4.08 -21.08 -11.89
C TYR A 55 4.23 -21.84 -10.56
N LEU A 56 3.31 -21.60 -9.60
CA LEU A 56 3.21 -22.39 -8.36
C LEU A 56 1.95 -23.27 -8.34
N SER A 57 2.11 -24.47 -7.77
CA SER A 57 0.98 -25.38 -7.57
C SER A 57 -0.07 -24.77 -6.63
N LYS A 58 -1.35 -25.12 -6.85
CA LYS A 58 -2.46 -24.69 -5.99
C LYS A 58 -2.23 -25.05 -4.51
N ARG A 59 -1.63 -26.22 -4.26
CA ARG A 59 -1.31 -26.71 -2.92
C ARG A 59 -0.27 -25.81 -2.23
N VAL A 60 0.83 -25.49 -2.91
CA VAL A 60 1.86 -24.57 -2.37
C VAL A 60 1.24 -23.23 -2.06
N ILE A 61 0.48 -22.65 -3.00
CA ILE A 61 -0.15 -21.34 -2.79
C ILE A 61 -1.07 -21.34 -1.58
N TRP A 62 -1.92 -22.35 -1.44
CA TRP A 62 -2.84 -22.43 -0.31
C TRP A 62 -2.10 -22.57 1.03
N ILE A 63 -1.06 -23.41 1.09
CA ILE A 63 -0.21 -23.56 2.27
C ILE A 63 0.50 -22.23 2.60
N GLU A 64 1.08 -21.57 1.60
CA GLU A 64 1.78 -20.30 1.77
C GLU A 64 0.86 -19.19 2.28
N THR A 65 -0.34 -19.09 1.71
CA THR A 65 -1.35 -18.13 2.16
C THR A 65 -1.79 -18.41 3.60
N VAL A 66 -2.05 -19.67 3.96
CA VAL A 66 -2.49 -20.02 5.33
C VAL A 66 -1.40 -19.72 6.35
N TYR A 67 -0.17 -20.21 6.14
CA TYR A 67 0.91 -20.00 7.12
C TYR A 67 1.23 -18.50 7.24
N THR A 68 1.33 -17.79 6.11
CA THR A 68 1.68 -16.36 6.11
C THR A 68 0.57 -15.54 6.78
N SER A 69 -0.69 -15.90 6.56
CA SER A 69 -1.83 -15.21 7.21
C SER A 69 -1.82 -15.42 8.72
N VAL A 70 -1.44 -16.59 9.21
CA VAL A 70 -1.27 -16.84 10.66
C VAL A 70 -0.16 -15.96 11.23
N ILE A 71 1.02 -15.95 10.59
CA ILE A 71 2.15 -15.10 11.02
C ILE A 71 1.75 -13.62 11.02
N ALA A 72 1.13 -13.16 9.94
CA ALA A 72 0.67 -11.78 9.79
C ALA A 72 -0.34 -11.39 10.88
N SER A 73 -1.29 -12.28 11.20
CA SER A 73 -2.27 -12.05 12.26
C SER A 73 -1.62 -11.96 13.64
N LEU A 74 -0.61 -12.78 13.92
CA LEU A 74 0.16 -12.72 15.16
C LEU A 74 0.96 -11.41 15.27
N LEU A 75 1.60 -10.97 14.17
CA LEU A 75 2.31 -9.69 14.10
C LEU A 75 1.37 -8.51 14.32
N ILE A 76 0.20 -8.52 13.67
CA ILE A 76 -0.84 -7.50 13.87
C ILE A 76 -1.28 -7.48 15.33
N ALA A 77 -1.60 -8.64 15.92
CA ALA A 77 -2.06 -8.71 17.30
C ALA A 77 -0.97 -8.27 18.30
N TRP A 78 0.29 -8.61 18.05
CA TRP A 78 1.42 -8.17 18.88
C TRP A 78 1.66 -6.67 18.75
N GLY A 79 1.72 -6.16 17.51
CA GLY A 79 1.94 -4.75 17.23
C GLY A 79 0.82 -3.88 17.80
N TRP A 80 -0.44 -4.27 17.57
CA TRP A 80 -1.63 -3.58 18.06
C TRP A 80 -1.65 -3.42 19.58
N ARG A 81 -1.29 -4.48 20.31
CA ARG A 81 -1.22 -4.45 21.79
C ARG A 81 -0.11 -3.57 22.35
N ARG A 82 0.88 -3.23 21.53
CA ARG A 82 2.08 -2.46 21.93
C ARG A 82 2.16 -1.09 21.28
N LEU A 83 1.11 -0.65 20.57
CA LEU A 83 1.11 0.65 19.92
C LEU A 83 1.25 1.75 20.95
N THR A 84 2.33 2.49 20.84
CA THR A 84 2.51 3.76 21.55
C THR A 84 2.06 4.88 20.62
N PHE A 85 0.96 5.54 20.98
CA PHE A 85 0.59 6.79 20.34
C PHE A 85 1.31 7.92 21.08
N TYR A 86 2.58 8.14 20.74
CA TYR A 86 3.27 9.35 21.19
C TYR A 86 2.58 10.57 20.60
N GLN A 87 1.86 11.32 21.45
CA GLN A 87 1.39 12.66 21.13
C GLN A 87 2.41 13.64 21.72
N PRO A 88 3.02 14.53 20.91
CA PRO A 88 3.95 15.51 21.44
C PRO A 88 3.24 16.38 22.50
N PRO A 89 3.91 16.79 23.60
CA PRO A 89 3.34 17.62 24.66
C PRO A 89 2.73 18.93 24.16
N ASP A 90 3.22 19.44 23.03
CA ASP A 90 2.73 20.65 22.36
C ASP A 90 1.63 20.39 21.31
N TYR A 91 1.01 19.21 21.27
CA TYR A 91 -0.18 18.95 20.46
C TYR A 91 -1.36 19.79 20.98
N LYS A 92 -1.45 21.01 20.47
CA LYS A 92 -2.52 21.97 20.77
C LYS A 92 -3.65 21.76 19.78
N VAL A 93 -4.86 21.55 20.30
CA VAL A 93 -6.09 21.49 19.49
C VAL A 93 -6.14 22.75 18.62
N PRO A 94 -6.38 22.62 17.30
CA PRO A 94 -6.42 23.78 16.42
C PRO A 94 -7.49 24.76 16.92
N THR A 95 -7.05 25.97 17.26
CA THR A 95 -7.95 27.10 17.51
C THR A 95 -7.79 28.11 16.37
N PRO A 96 -8.81 28.92 16.06
CA PRO A 96 -8.74 29.95 15.02
C PRO A 96 -7.53 30.91 15.17
N HIS A 97 -6.99 31.02 16.39
CA HIS A 97 -5.89 31.91 16.74
C HIS A 97 -4.51 31.24 16.75
N ARG A 98 -4.40 29.92 16.51
CA ARG A 98 -3.12 29.18 16.45
C ARG A 98 -3.12 28.16 15.29
N PRO A 99 -2.77 28.59 14.07
CA PRO A 99 -2.66 27.66 12.95
C PRO A 99 -1.55 26.63 13.20
N ILE A 100 -1.85 25.35 12.93
CA ILE A 100 -0.91 24.22 13.11
C ILE A 100 0.27 24.32 12.12
N TYR A 101 0.04 24.93 10.96
CA TYR A 101 1.00 25.07 9.88
C TYR A 101 1.22 26.54 9.53
N SER A 102 2.45 26.89 9.19
CA SER A 102 2.75 28.20 8.60
C SER A 102 2.10 28.34 7.22
N GLN A 103 1.90 29.57 6.75
CA GLN A 103 1.34 29.82 5.42
C GLN A 103 2.17 29.15 4.31
N GLN A 104 3.50 29.20 4.42
CA GLN A 104 4.40 28.51 3.48
C GLN A 104 4.22 26.99 3.52
N GLN A 105 4.03 26.39 4.70
CA GLN A 105 3.78 24.96 4.83
C GLN A 105 2.45 24.59 4.16
N LEU A 106 1.38 25.34 4.40
CA LEU A 106 0.08 25.13 3.75
C LEU A 106 0.18 25.22 2.22
N GLN A 107 0.85 26.26 1.70
CA GLN A 107 1.06 26.41 0.26
C GLN A 107 1.84 25.22 -0.33
N THR A 108 2.93 24.79 0.32
CA THR A 108 3.73 23.64 -0.12
C THR A 108 2.89 22.36 -0.12
N ARG A 109 2.11 22.13 0.94
CA ARG A 109 1.22 20.97 1.06
C ARG A 109 0.18 20.95 -0.04
N THR A 110 -0.46 22.08 -0.31
CA THR A 110 -1.45 22.23 -1.40
C THR A 110 -0.81 21.99 -2.75
N TYR A 111 0.38 22.54 -3.00
CA TYR A 111 1.12 22.31 -4.25
C TYR A 111 1.44 20.82 -4.45
N LEU A 112 1.99 20.15 -3.42
CA LEU A 112 2.28 18.72 -3.46
C LEU A 112 1.00 17.90 -3.71
N LEU A 113 -0.11 18.26 -3.06
CA LEU A 113 -1.39 17.59 -3.25
C LEU A 113 -1.88 17.72 -4.69
N LEU A 114 -1.88 18.93 -5.26
CA LEU A 114 -2.35 19.18 -6.62
C LEU A 114 -1.48 18.45 -7.65
N LEU A 115 -0.15 18.59 -7.53
CA LEU A 115 0.80 17.91 -8.41
C LEU A 115 0.66 16.40 -8.33
N TYR A 116 0.58 15.84 -7.12
CA TYR A 116 0.51 14.39 -6.96
C TYR A 116 -0.84 13.82 -7.41
N SER A 117 -1.94 14.56 -7.16
CA SER A 117 -3.27 14.19 -7.64
C SER A 117 -3.31 14.17 -9.17
N PHE A 118 -2.64 15.12 -9.83
CA PHE A 118 -2.50 15.14 -11.28
C PHE A 118 -1.73 13.92 -11.80
N ILE A 119 -0.56 13.63 -11.23
CA ILE A 119 0.26 12.45 -11.58
C ILE A 119 -0.57 11.16 -11.42
N TRP A 120 -1.29 11.03 -10.29
CA TRP A 120 -2.16 9.89 -10.02
C TRP A 120 -3.32 9.79 -11.02
N GLY A 121 -3.97 10.89 -11.36
CA GLY A 121 -5.03 10.92 -12.37
C GLY A 121 -4.54 10.49 -13.75
N VAL A 122 -3.34 10.90 -14.14
CA VAL A 122 -2.68 10.45 -15.38
C VAL A 122 -2.37 8.95 -15.35
N GLU A 123 -1.80 8.43 -14.25
CA GLU A 123 -1.53 6.99 -14.08
C GLU A 123 -2.83 6.16 -14.19
N VAL A 124 -3.89 6.58 -13.50
CA VAL A 124 -5.21 5.94 -13.61
C VAL A 124 -5.72 5.99 -15.05
N GLY A 125 -5.61 7.14 -15.72
CA GLY A 125 -5.96 7.30 -17.14
C GLY A 125 -5.24 6.30 -18.04
N PHE A 126 -3.94 6.09 -17.83
CA PHE A 126 -3.19 5.07 -18.57
C PHE A 126 -3.69 3.64 -18.29
N LYS A 127 -4.03 3.31 -17.04
CA LYS A 127 -4.57 1.97 -16.72
C LYS A 127 -5.93 1.71 -17.34
N PHE A 128 -6.77 2.73 -17.47
CA PHE A 128 -8.01 2.62 -18.24
C PHE A 128 -7.75 2.50 -19.75
N ALA A 129 -6.87 3.33 -20.30
CA ALA A 129 -6.56 3.34 -21.73
C ALA A 129 -5.94 2.01 -22.19
N SER A 130 -5.04 1.45 -21.38
CA SER A 130 -4.40 0.17 -21.63
C SER A 130 -5.19 -1.03 -21.10
N GLN A 131 -6.40 -0.85 -20.57
CA GLN A 131 -7.25 -1.93 -20.02
C GLN A 131 -6.54 -2.85 -19.01
N THR A 132 -5.73 -2.24 -18.13
CA THR A 132 -4.93 -2.93 -17.10
C THR A 132 -5.26 -2.41 -15.70
N VAL A 133 -6.52 -2.03 -15.47
CA VAL A 133 -7.00 -1.40 -14.23
C VAL A 133 -6.75 -2.25 -12.98
N LEU A 134 -6.70 -3.58 -13.09
CA LEU A 134 -6.34 -4.43 -11.94
C LEU A 134 -4.96 -4.11 -11.38
N TYR A 135 -4.02 -3.59 -12.18
CA TYR A 135 -2.73 -3.15 -11.66
C TYR A 135 -2.81 -1.97 -10.69
N LEU A 136 -3.93 -1.24 -10.60
CA LEU A 136 -4.14 -0.23 -9.55
C LEU A 136 -4.17 -0.83 -8.13
N LEU A 137 -4.28 -2.16 -8.02
CA LEU A 137 -4.10 -2.87 -6.75
C LEU A 137 -2.64 -3.08 -6.40
N ASN A 138 -1.68 -2.72 -7.24
CA ASN A 138 -0.28 -2.80 -6.83
C ASN A 138 -0.03 -1.89 -5.61
N PRO A 139 0.80 -2.31 -4.64
CA PRO A 139 0.99 -1.57 -3.39
C PRO A 139 1.41 -0.12 -3.58
N CYS A 140 2.19 0.20 -4.62
CA CYS A 140 2.61 1.58 -4.90
C CYS A 140 1.43 2.52 -5.12
N HIS A 141 0.38 2.06 -5.80
CA HIS A 141 -0.83 2.82 -6.06
C HIS A 141 -1.69 3.00 -4.79
N ILE A 142 -1.79 1.95 -3.96
CA ILE A 142 -2.47 2.06 -2.65
C ILE A 142 -1.73 3.04 -1.73
N VAL A 143 -0.40 3.00 -1.71
CA VAL A 143 0.42 3.93 -0.94
C VAL A 143 0.26 5.35 -1.49
N THR A 144 0.19 5.55 -2.81
CA THR A 144 -0.14 6.85 -3.42
C THR A 144 -1.49 7.39 -2.90
N LEU A 145 -2.53 6.56 -2.85
CA LEU A 145 -3.83 6.96 -2.29
C LEU A 145 -3.75 7.34 -0.81
N ILE A 146 -3.00 6.57 0.00
CA ILE A 146 -2.75 6.90 1.41
C ILE A 146 -2.04 8.25 1.52
N GLN A 147 -1.03 8.52 0.68
CA GLN A 147 -0.29 9.77 0.71
C GLN A 147 -1.13 10.97 0.26
N LEU A 148 -1.99 10.81 -0.75
CA LEU A 148 -2.98 11.84 -1.13
C LEU A 148 -3.94 12.14 0.02
N TYR A 149 -4.45 11.10 0.69
CA TYR A 149 -5.23 11.26 1.91
C TYR A 149 -4.45 12.01 2.99
N LEU A 150 -3.19 11.65 3.25
CA LEU A 150 -2.36 12.30 4.27
C LEU A 150 -2.08 13.77 3.96
N LEU A 151 -2.00 14.16 2.68
CA LEU A 151 -1.86 15.55 2.23
C LEU A 151 -3.18 16.33 2.27
N ALA A 152 -4.32 15.68 2.08
CA ALA A 152 -5.64 16.33 2.11
C ALA A 152 -6.25 16.40 3.52
N ALA A 153 -6.02 15.39 4.35
CA ALA A 153 -6.71 15.22 5.62
C ALA A 153 -6.27 16.26 6.66
N PRO A 154 -7.19 16.74 7.53
CA PRO A 154 -6.82 17.55 8.67
C PRO A 154 -6.02 16.74 9.70
N PRO A 155 -5.21 17.40 10.55
CA PRO A 155 -4.44 16.74 11.59
C PRO A 155 -5.34 15.96 12.55
N SER A 156 -5.13 14.64 12.65
CA SER A 156 -5.93 13.75 13.49
C SER A 156 -5.13 12.53 13.95
N LYS A 157 -5.64 11.80 14.96
CA LYS A 157 -5.06 10.51 15.38
C LYS A 157 -5.08 9.49 14.23
N THR A 158 -6.14 9.51 13.42
CA THR A 158 -6.28 8.65 12.23
C THR A 158 -5.22 8.98 11.18
N ALA A 159 -4.97 10.27 10.90
CA ALA A 159 -3.90 10.68 9.99
C ALA A 159 -2.51 10.24 10.51
N SER A 160 -2.28 10.33 11.82
CA SER A 160 -1.04 9.84 12.45
C SER A 160 -0.86 8.33 12.29
N GLY A 161 -1.93 7.54 12.51
CA GLY A 161 -1.90 6.09 12.32
C GLY A 161 -1.60 5.69 10.87
N TRP A 162 -2.30 6.30 9.89
CA TRP A 162 -2.02 6.07 8.47
C TRP A 162 -0.60 6.50 8.09
N PHE A 163 -0.11 7.60 8.65
CA PHE A 163 1.26 8.05 8.42
C PHE A 163 2.28 7.03 8.93
N ARG A 164 2.11 6.45 10.12
CA ARG A 164 3.06 5.45 10.64
C ARG A 164 3.00 4.13 9.88
N LEU A 165 1.80 3.70 9.47
CA LEU A 165 1.66 2.52 8.62
C LEU A 165 2.32 2.74 7.25
N HIS A 166 2.04 3.85 6.56
CA HIS A 166 2.54 4.06 5.19
C HIS A 166 4.07 4.18 5.12
N LEU A 167 4.71 4.66 6.18
CA LEU A 167 6.16 4.82 6.23
C LEU A 167 6.89 3.48 6.11
N ASN A 168 6.23 2.41 6.54
CA ASN A 168 6.70 1.03 6.44
C ASN A 168 6.48 0.39 5.06
N TYR A 169 5.79 1.08 4.14
CA TYR A 169 5.51 0.61 2.79
C TYR A 169 6.38 1.32 1.73
N LEU A 170 7.40 2.07 2.16
CA LEU A 170 8.29 2.81 1.26
C LEU A 170 9.37 1.94 0.59
N ASN A 171 9.57 0.70 1.06
CA ASN A 171 10.45 -0.28 0.42
C ASN A 171 10.08 -0.47 -1.05
N GLY A 172 8.78 -0.49 -1.39
CA GLY A 172 8.33 -0.64 -2.77
C GLY A 172 8.80 0.49 -3.69
N ALA A 173 8.84 1.74 -3.21
CA ALA A 173 9.35 2.85 -4.00
C ALA A 173 10.85 2.73 -4.27
N ILE A 174 11.63 2.30 -3.27
CA ILE A 174 13.07 2.09 -3.42
C ILE A 174 13.35 0.95 -4.39
N LEU A 175 12.66 -0.19 -4.23
CA LEU A 175 12.79 -1.34 -5.11
C LEU A 175 12.42 -1.00 -6.55
N ALA A 176 11.42 -0.14 -6.78
CA ALA A 176 11.05 0.33 -8.12
C ALA A 176 12.16 1.13 -8.83
N PHE A 177 13.09 1.75 -8.09
CA PHE A 177 14.29 2.40 -8.65
C PHE A 177 15.43 1.42 -8.90
N VAL A 178 15.57 0.40 -8.05
CA VAL A 178 16.65 -0.61 -8.17
C VAL A 178 16.33 -1.65 -9.23
N PHE A 179 15.08 -2.10 -9.28
CA PHE A 179 14.55 -3.11 -10.21
C PHE A 179 13.34 -2.53 -10.96
N PRO A 180 13.57 -1.60 -11.91
CA PRO A 180 12.47 -0.93 -12.59
C PRO A 180 11.69 -1.88 -13.51
N VAL A 181 10.36 -1.84 -13.41
CA VAL A 181 9.45 -2.57 -14.30
C VAL A 181 8.82 -1.58 -15.27
N THR A 182 9.62 -1.17 -16.27
CA THR A 182 9.19 -0.19 -17.30
C THR A 182 8.85 -0.84 -18.63
N ASP A 183 9.18 -2.11 -18.84
CA ASP A 183 9.01 -2.81 -20.12
C ASP A 183 7.54 -3.04 -20.51
N SER A 184 6.65 -3.08 -19.52
CA SER A 184 5.20 -3.17 -19.72
C SER A 184 4.55 -1.83 -20.07
N ARG A 185 5.29 -0.72 -20.06
CA ARG A 185 4.78 0.64 -20.27
C ARG A 185 4.94 1.06 -21.73
N GLN A 186 3.86 0.88 -22.49
CA GLN A 186 3.88 1.01 -23.95
C GLN A 186 3.42 2.38 -24.45
N LEU A 187 2.65 3.12 -23.64
CA LEU A 187 2.13 4.42 -24.04
C LEU A 187 3.17 5.53 -23.81
N PRO A 188 3.19 6.57 -24.66
CA PRO A 188 4.06 7.71 -24.45
C PRO A 188 3.78 8.34 -23.08
N PHE A 189 4.85 8.69 -22.36
CA PHE A 189 4.84 9.24 -20.99
C PHE A 189 4.43 8.28 -19.87
N GLU A 190 4.02 7.03 -20.14
CA GLU A 190 3.70 6.08 -19.06
C GLU A 190 4.92 5.76 -18.18
N THR A 191 6.11 5.66 -18.80
CA THR A 191 7.38 5.53 -18.09
C THR A 191 7.78 6.80 -17.35
N VAL A 192 7.42 7.99 -17.85
CA VAL A 192 7.69 9.24 -17.11
C VAL A 192 6.80 9.30 -15.86
N THR A 193 5.52 8.99 -16.00
CA THR A 193 4.57 8.91 -14.88
C THR A 193 5.01 7.89 -13.83
N TYR A 194 5.57 6.75 -14.23
CA TYR A 194 6.21 5.78 -13.32
C TYR A 194 7.23 6.44 -12.40
N TRP A 195 8.22 7.10 -12.99
CA TRP A 195 9.31 7.72 -12.25
C TRP A 195 8.82 8.86 -11.37
N LEU A 196 7.88 9.67 -11.87
CA LEU A 196 7.27 10.75 -11.10
C LEU A 196 6.48 10.23 -9.90
N GLN A 197 5.66 9.19 -10.09
CA GLN A 197 4.88 8.59 -9.01
C GLN A 197 5.80 8.03 -7.92
N HIS A 198 6.81 7.24 -8.28
CA HIS A 198 7.71 6.61 -7.31
C HIS A 198 8.64 7.63 -6.64
N SER A 199 9.02 8.71 -7.34
CA SER A 199 9.72 9.84 -6.72
C SER A 199 8.85 10.54 -5.67
N MET A 200 7.57 10.80 -6.00
CA MET A 200 6.63 11.42 -5.07
C MET A 200 6.38 10.55 -3.84
N MET A 201 6.39 9.23 -3.99
CA MET A 201 6.31 8.30 -2.85
C MET A 201 7.40 8.49 -1.81
N LEU A 202 8.58 9.02 -2.18
CA LEU A 202 9.67 9.34 -1.27
C LEU A 202 9.66 10.82 -0.83
N ILE A 203 9.26 11.74 -1.71
CA ILE A 203 9.21 13.18 -1.43
C ILE A 203 8.12 13.52 -0.41
N VAL A 204 6.91 12.96 -0.56
CA VAL A 204 5.78 13.25 0.33
C VAL A 204 6.06 12.89 1.79
N PRO A 205 6.50 11.66 2.15
CA PRO A 205 6.82 11.32 3.53
C PRO A 205 7.97 12.18 4.09
N ALA A 206 8.99 12.49 3.28
CA ALA A 206 10.07 13.40 3.69
C ALA A 206 9.54 14.79 4.08
N TYR A 207 8.64 15.34 3.26
CA TYR A 207 7.96 16.60 3.57
C TYR A 207 7.08 16.50 4.83
N LEU A 208 6.30 15.43 4.98
CA LEU A 208 5.43 15.21 6.14
C LEU A 208 6.22 15.09 7.45
N ILE A 209 7.38 14.43 7.43
CA ILE A 209 8.30 14.37 8.58
C ILE A 209 8.80 15.78 8.93
N LYS A 210 9.18 16.57 7.91
CA LYS A 210 9.73 17.92 8.10
C LYS A 210 8.74 18.89 8.76
N ILE A 211 7.45 18.81 8.44
CA ILE A 211 6.44 19.70 9.03
C ILE A 211 6.07 19.36 10.48
N LYS A 212 6.48 18.18 10.99
CA LYS A 212 6.20 17.71 12.37
C LYS A 212 4.69 17.65 12.66
N GLY A 213 4.31 17.69 13.94
CA GLY A 213 2.91 17.67 14.39
C GLY A 213 2.36 16.25 14.50
N VAL A 214 1.32 15.92 13.73
CA VAL A 214 0.73 14.55 13.73
C VAL A 214 1.58 13.52 12.97
N TYR A 215 2.58 13.99 12.22
CA TYR A 215 3.50 13.18 11.43
C TYR A 215 4.79 12.88 12.22
N THR A 216 4.63 12.50 13.49
CA THR A 216 5.73 12.06 14.34
C THR A 216 5.96 10.56 14.18
N VAL A 217 7.24 10.18 14.21
CA VAL A 217 7.66 8.78 14.13
C VAL A 217 8.05 8.28 15.51
N GLU A 218 7.80 7.00 15.75
CA GLU A 218 8.19 6.30 16.96
C GLU A 218 9.72 6.24 17.14
N SER A 219 10.15 5.84 18.35
CA SER A 219 11.56 5.60 18.68
C SER A 219 12.19 4.63 17.67
N ALA A 220 13.50 4.76 17.43
CA ALA A 220 14.25 3.83 16.60
C ALA A 220 14.20 2.38 17.15
N ARG A 221 13.95 2.23 18.46
CA ARG A 221 13.82 0.94 19.15
C ARG A 221 12.40 0.40 19.19
N ASP A 222 11.40 1.21 18.87
CA ASP A 222 10.01 0.77 18.82
C ASP A 222 9.71 0.16 17.45
N PHE A 223 9.46 -1.16 17.44
CA PHE A 223 9.09 -1.92 16.24
C PHE A 223 7.60 -2.29 16.20
N SER A 224 6.78 -1.78 17.12
CA SER A 224 5.34 -2.09 17.19
C SER A 224 4.60 -1.71 15.90
N TRP A 225 4.85 -0.49 15.39
CA TRP A 225 4.31 -0.01 14.13
C TRP A 225 4.86 -0.75 12.92
N ASN A 226 6.16 -1.10 12.93
CA ASN A 226 6.77 -1.89 11.87
C ASN A 226 6.12 -3.29 11.77
N ALA A 227 5.98 -4.00 12.90
CA ALA A 227 5.34 -5.31 12.93
C ALA A 227 3.87 -5.25 12.52
N LEU A 228 3.13 -4.24 12.99
CA LEU A 228 1.73 -4.04 12.62
C LEU A 228 1.58 -3.81 11.10
N ALA A 229 2.34 -2.87 10.54
CA ALA A 229 2.31 -2.56 9.12
C ALA A 229 2.74 -3.77 8.28
N TYR A 230 3.81 -4.44 8.70
CA TYR A 230 4.30 -5.63 8.01
C TYR A 230 3.28 -6.78 8.01
N GLY A 231 2.55 -6.98 9.11
CA GLY A 231 1.43 -7.93 9.11
C GLY A 231 0.30 -7.52 8.16
N PHE A 232 -0.10 -6.25 8.11
CA PHE A 232 -1.14 -5.80 7.18
C PHE A 232 -0.72 -5.96 5.71
N ILE A 233 0.52 -5.62 5.37
CA ILE A 233 0.99 -5.75 3.98
C ILE A 233 1.11 -7.22 3.57
N LEU A 234 1.47 -8.13 4.48
CA LEU A 234 1.44 -9.57 4.21
C LEU A 234 0.02 -10.07 3.90
N LEU A 235 -0.98 -9.69 4.71
CA LEU A 235 -2.38 -10.03 4.43
C LEU A 235 -2.84 -9.45 3.08
N TYR A 236 -2.46 -8.21 2.78
CA TYR A 236 -2.78 -7.58 1.50
C TYR A 236 -2.25 -8.41 0.31
N HIS A 237 -1.00 -8.85 0.36
CA HIS A 237 -0.38 -9.63 -0.72
C HIS A 237 -0.96 -11.04 -0.85
N PHE A 238 -1.01 -11.79 0.25
CA PHE A 238 -1.38 -13.21 0.24
C PHE A 238 -2.89 -13.45 0.19
N ILE A 239 -3.70 -12.48 0.60
CA ILE A 239 -5.16 -12.54 0.51
C ILE A 239 -5.62 -11.72 -0.68
N VAL A 240 -5.46 -10.40 -0.68
CA VAL A 240 -6.06 -9.54 -1.71
C VAL A 240 -5.42 -9.76 -3.07
N LEU A 241 -4.11 -9.55 -3.20
CA LEU A 241 -3.43 -9.62 -4.50
C LEU A 241 -3.41 -11.05 -5.07
N SER A 242 -3.16 -12.05 -4.24
CA SER A 242 -3.15 -13.45 -4.69
C SER A 242 -4.56 -13.94 -5.08
N PHE A 243 -5.60 -13.52 -4.37
CA PHE A 243 -6.98 -13.92 -4.67
C PHE A 243 -7.53 -13.22 -5.91
N VAL A 244 -7.19 -11.94 -6.12
CA VAL A 244 -7.61 -11.20 -7.32
C VAL A 244 -6.74 -11.59 -8.52
N GLY A 245 -5.41 -11.61 -8.37
CA GLY A 245 -4.48 -11.84 -9.48
C GLY A 245 -4.69 -13.19 -10.16
N ARG A 246 -4.93 -14.26 -9.40
CA ARG A 246 -5.02 -15.61 -9.94
C ARG A 246 -6.17 -15.86 -10.94
N PRO A 247 -7.45 -15.60 -10.62
CA PRO A 247 -8.55 -15.87 -11.55
C PRO A 247 -8.47 -15.00 -12.82
N PHE A 248 -7.82 -13.85 -12.74
CA PHE A 248 -7.61 -12.94 -13.87
C PHE A 248 -6.24 -13.09 -14.54
N GLU A 249 -5.41 -14.03 -14.09
CA GLU A 249 -4.05 -14.28 -14.57
C GLU A 249 -3.15 -13.02 -14.59
N VAL A 250 -3.34 -12.13 -13.61
CA VAL A 250 -2.60 -10.87 -13.45
C VAL A 250 -1.56 -11.01 -12.38
N ASN A 251 -0.30 -10.71 -12.70
CA ASN A 251 0.77 -10.80 -11.72
C ASN A 251 0.86 -9.54 -10.84
N LEU A 252 -0.12 -9.36 -9.96
CA LEU A 252 -0.17 -8.24 -9.02
C LEU A 252 1.01 -8.33 -8.03
N ASN A 253 1.92 -7.37 -8.11
CA ASN A 253 3.16 -7.28 -7.33
C ASN A 253 3.91 -8.61 -7.22
N HIS A 254 4.03 -9.33 -8.34
CA HIS A 254 4.76 -10.60 -8.43
C HIS A 254 4.19 -11.74 -7.56
N MET A 255 2.91 -11.70 -7.18
CA MET A 255 2.30 -12.74 -6.34
C MET A 255 2.01 -14.07 -7.04
N LEU A 256 2.01 -14.11 -8.38
CA LEU A 256 1.81 -15.33 -9.18
C LEU A 256 3.13 -15.95 -9.63
N CYS A 257 4.03 -15.13 -10.17
CA CYS A 257 5.38 -15.54 -10.60
C CYS A 257 6.41 -14.44 -10.30
N PRO A 258 7.70 -14.80 -10.11
CA PRO A 258 8.75 -13.83 -9.79
C PRO A 258 9.08 -12.93 -10.98
N LEU A 259 9.64 -11.76 -10.67
CA LEU A 259 10.28 -10.92 -11.68
C LEU A 259 11.53 -11.64 -12.24
N PRO A 260 11.85 -11.55 -13.54
CA PRO A 260 13.06 -12.18 -14.09
C PRO A 260 14.36 -11.75 -13.40
N ALA A 261 14.41 -10.50 -12.91
CA ALA A 261 15.55 -9.95 -12.18
C ALA A 261 15.60 -10.35 -10.69
N ASP A 262 14.62 -11.10 -10.20
CA ASP A 262 14.57 -11.55 -8.80
C ASP A 262 15.70 -12.55 -8.51
N PRO A 263 16.63 -12.26 -7.57
CA PRO A 263 17.72 -13.16 -7.21
C PRO A 263 17.23 -14.46 -6.52
N PHE A 264 15.98 -14.51 -6.07
CA PHE A 264 15.37 -15.66 -5.41
C PHE A 264 14.38 -16.42 -6.31
N ASN A 265 14.50 -16.29 -7.64
CA ASN A 265 13.66 -17.01 -8.59
C ASN A 265 13.66 -18.52 -8.31
N GLY A 266 12.46 -19.11 -8.22
CA GLY A 266 12.25 -20.52 -7.92
C GLY A 266 10.98 -20.73 -7.11
N GLN A 267 10.74 -21.97 -6.70
CA GLN A 267 9.50 -22.34 -5.99
C GLN A 267 9.33 -21.67 -4.62
N TRP A 268 10.40 -21.09 -4.07
CA TRP A 268 10.43 -20.48 -2.73
C TRP A 268 10.46 -18.94 -2.77
N TYR A 269 10.35 -18.32 -3.95
CA TYR A 269 10.58 -16.87 -4.11
C TYR A 269 9.67 -16.03 -3.20
N ARG A 270 8.40 -16.42 -3.00
CA ARG A 270 7.49 -15.71 -2.08
C ARG A 270 7.86 -15.86 -0.63
N SER A 271 8.30 -17.05 -0.22
CA SER A 271 8.80 -17.29 1.13
C SER A 271 10.10 -16.51 1.37
N ALA A 272 10.98 -16.42 0.37
CA ALA A 272 12.15 -15.54 0.42
C ALA A 272 11.73 -14.07 0.56
N ALA A 273 10.71 -13.62 -0.20
CA ALA A 273 10.13 -12.29 -0.09
C ALA A 273 9.60 -11.99 1.31
N VAL A 274 8.87 -12.92 1.94
CA VAL A 274 8.47 -12.77 3.34
C VAL A 274 9.71 -12.54 4.23
N ILE A 275 10.75 -13.36 4.09
CA ILE A 275 11.93 -13.24 4.98
C ILE A 275 12.68 -11.92 4.76
N HIS A 276 13.01 -11.56 3.53
CA HIS A 276 13.81 -10.37 3.28
C HIS A 276 13.00 -9.07 3.47
N GLU A 277 11.70 -9.05 3.14
CA GLU A 277 10.86 -7.87 3.38
C GLU A 277 10.61 -7.63 4.87
N ALA A 278 10.63 -8.67 5.71
CA ALA A 278 10.58 -8.50 7.17
C ALA A 278 11.76 -7.67 7.70
N LEU A 279 12.89 -7.64 6.99
CA LEU A 279 14.05 -6.81 7.29
C LEU A 279 14.03 -5.48 6.53
N LEU A 280 13.65 -5.50 5.24
CA LEU A 280 13.70 -4.32 4.38
C LEU A 280 12.65 -3.27 4.75
N CYS A 281 11.39 -3.66 5.01
CA CYS A 281 10.33 -2.74 5.42
C CYS A 281 10.72 -1.86 6.62
N PRO A 282 11.14 -2.43 7.79
CA PRO A 282 11.55 -1.62 8.92
C PRO A 282 12.82 -0.82 8.62
N LEU A 283 13.80 -1.41 7.92
CA LEU A 283 15.03 -0.71 7.58
C LEU A 283 14.77 0.55 6.75
N CYS A 284 13.97 0.44 5.69
CA CYS A 284 13.61 1.59 4.85
C CYS A 284 12.90 2.68 5.64
N SER A 285 11.93 2.30 6.48
CA SER A 285 11.20 3.25 7.34
C SER A 285 12.16 3.98 8.29
N LYS A 286 13.01 3.27 9.02
CA LYS A 286 13.93 3.88 10.00
C LYS A 286 15.02 4.70 9.32
N MET A 287 15.55 4.24 8.18
CA MET A 287 16.55 5.00 7.41
C MET A 287 16.01 6.33 6.89
N MET A 288 14.75 6.36 6.42
CA MET A 288 14.10 7.62 6.03
C MET A 288 14.05 8.60 7.20
N CYS A 289 13.69 8.14 8.39
CA CYS A 289 13.65 8.98 9.59
C CYS A 289 15.03 9.53 9.96
N LEU A 290 16.05 8.66 9.96
CA LEU A 290 17.43 9.05 10.28
C LEU A 290 17.99 10.04 9.25
N PHE A 291 17.73 9.81 7.97
CA PHE A 291 18.13 10.72 6.90
C PHE A 291 17.49 12.10 7.03
N GLN A 292 16.19 12.15 7.35
CA GLN A 292 15.50 13.42 7.63
C GLN A 292 16.05 14.09 8.89
N GLY A 293 16.38 13.33 9.94
CA GLY A 293 17.04 13.86 11.13
C GLY A 293 18.40 14.48 10.82
N PHE A 294 19.17 13.86 9.92
CA PHE A 294 20.48 14.36 9.48
C PHE A 294 20.37 15.63 8.63
N ILE A 295 19.45 15.68 7.67
CA ILE A 295 19.23 16.86 6.81
C ILE A 295 18.84 18.08 7.65
N ASN A 296 18.03 17.88 8.69
CA ASN A 296 17.49 18.95 9.52
C ASN A 296 18.41 19.33 10.70
N LYS A 297 19.73 19.10 10.61
CA LYS A 297 20.74 19.47 11.62
C LYS A 297 20.60 20.95 12.02
N GLY A 298 20.05 21.18 13.21
CA GLY A 298 19.79 22.50 13.79
C GLY A 298 18.71 22.47 14.87
N ASP A 299 17.56 21.83 14.59
CA ASP A 299 16.35 21.94 15.45
C ASP A 299 15.68 20.60 15.80
N SER A 300 16.22 19.45 15.37
CA SER A 300 15.37 18.24 15.22
C SER A 300 15.99 16.88 15.54
N TYR A 301 17.27 16.77 15.91
CA TYR A 301 17.85 15.47 16.28
C TYR A 301 17.12 14.83 17.49
N GLU A 302 16.60 15.64 18.43
CA GLU A 302 15.88 15.10 19.60
C GLU A 302 14.41 14.73 19.36
N ILE A 303 13.83 15.01 18.17
CA ILE A 303 12.36 14.99 17.99
C ILE A 303 11.88 14.10 16.83
N ALA A 304 12.75 13.66 15.91
CA ALA A 304 12.32 12.83 14.78
C ALA A 304 12.09 11.35 15.15
N CYS A 305 12.71 10.87 16.23
CA CYS A 305 12.42 9.60 16.88
C CYS A 305 12.20 9.93 18.35
N ALA A 306 11.01 9.67 18.89
CA ALA A 306 10.77 9.91 20.32
C ALA A 306 11.89 9.22 21.12
N LYS A 307 12.63 9.97 21.94
CA LYS A 307 13.52 9.36 22.93
C LYS A 307 12.63 8.56 23.89
N ASP A 308 13.03 7.35 24.23
CA ASP A 308 12.36 6.53 25.24
C ASP A 308 12.55 7.22 26.61
N GLU A 309 11.74 8.23 26.92
CA GLU A 309 11.65 8.76 28.28
C GLU A 309 10.76 7.81 29.10
N ASN A 310 11.42 7.17 30.06
CA ASN A 310 10.94 6.21 31.04
C ASN A 310 9.41 6.08 31.22
N GLN A 311 8.96 4.85 31.01
CA GLN A 311 7.60 4.32 31.25
C GLN A 311 7.25 4.19 32.76
N THR A 312 7.65 5.15 33.60
CA THR A 312 7.43 5.15 35.06
C THR A 312 6.93 6.50 35.55
N SER A 313 5.77 6.92 35.08
CA SER A 313 4.81 7.65 35.91
C SER A 313 3.41 7.43 35.33
N ASP A 314 2.39 7.48 36.18
CA ASP A 314 0.96 7.28 35.88
C ASP A 314 0.46 5.84 35.72
N LYS A 315 0.62 5.06 36.79
CA LYS A 315 -0.39 4.05 37.19
C LYS A 315 -1.03 4.31 38.56
N THR A 316 -0.88 5.51 39.11
CA THR A 316 -1.47 5.90 40.41
C THR A 316 -2.28 7.19 40.29
N SER A 317 -3.36 7.17 39.52
CA SER A 317 -4.44 8.17 39.63
C SER A 317 -5.75 7.69 39.01
N LEU A 318 -6.14 6.44 39.25
CA LEU A 318 -7.48 5.93 38.92
C LEU A 318 -7.97 4.99 40.03
N HIS A 319 -8.03 5.50 41.26
CA HIS A 319 -8.94 5.02 42.30
C HIS A 319 -9.36 6.21 43.16
N GLY A 320 -10.29 6.99 42.63
CA GLY A 320 -11.03 7.98 43.37
C GLY A 320 -12.53 7.74 43.16
N GLY A 321 -13.24 7.50 44.26
CA GLY A 321 -14.64 7.91 44.40
C GLY A 321 -15.68 6.80 44.43
N ALA A 322 -15.98 6.30 45.63
CA ALA A 322 -17.34 5.88 45.97
C ALA A 322 -17.61 6.10 47.47
N LYS A 323 -18.48 7.10 47.72
CA LYS A 323 -19.47 7.28 48.80
C LYS A 323 -19.13 6.93 50.26
N GLU A 324 -19.37 7.91 51.14
CA GLU A 324 -20.33 7.71 52.25
C GLU A 324 -20.91 9.05 52.74
N GLU A 325 -22.24 9.15 52.70
CA GLU A 325 -23.07 10.11 53.44
C GLU A 325 -23.28 9.57 54.86
N ASN A 326 -23.10 10.40 55.90
CA ASN A 326 -24.07 10.60 56.98
C ASN A 326 -23.49 11.47 58.12
N GLY A 327 -24.36 12.28 58.74
CA GLY A 327 -24.23 12.58 60.17
C GLY A 327 -24.04 14.04 60.58
N SER A 328 -25.15 14.77 60.60
CA SER A 328 -25.53 15.86 61.53
C SER A 328 -24.60 16.15 62.74
N ALA A 329 -24.23 17.42 62.92
CA ALA A 329 -24.38 18.15 64.20
C ALA A 329 -24.15 19.67 64.03
N MET A 330 -25.08 20.44 64.62
CA MET A 330 -25.14 21.89 64.73
C MET A 330 -23.90 22.54 65.39
N THR A 331 -23.58 23.78 65.02
CA THR A 331 -23.81 25.01 65.84
C THR A 331 -23.01 26.22 65.31
N GLY A 332 -23.61 27.41 65.39
CA GLY A 332 -22.87 28.67 65.58
C GLY A 332 -22.82 29.67 64.42
N HIS A 333 -23.75 30.62 64.45
CA HIS A 333 -23.77 31.89 63.69
C HIS A 333 -22.43 32.64 63.64
N PRO A 334 -22.29 33.52 62.63
CA PRO A 334 -21.93 34.90 62.95
C PRO A 334 -22.92 35.91 62.34
N HIS A 335 -23.39 36.82 63.17
CA HIS A 335 -23.94 38.11 62.72
C HIS A 335 -22.76 39.02 62.34
N ALA A 336 -22.84 39.63 61.18
CA ALA A 336 -22.27 40.95 60.90
C ALA A 336 -23.47 41.86 60.55
N GLU A 337 -23.35 43.14 60.91
CA GLU A 337 -24.38 44.21 60.89
C GLU A 337 -25.42 44.15 59.77
#